data_AF-A0A8S3C2J7-F1
#
_entry.id   AF-A0A8S3C2J7-F1
#
_cell.length_a   1.000
_cell.length_b   1.000
_cell.length_c   1.000
_cell.angle_alpha   90.00
_cell.angle_beta   90.00
_cell.angle_gamma   90.00
#
_symmetry.space_group_name_H-M   'P 1'
#
loop_
_entity.id
_entity.type
_entity.pdbx_description
1 polymer ?
#
loop_
_entity_poly.entity_id
_entity_poly.type
_entity_poly.pdbx_seq_one_letter_code
_entity_poly.pdbx_strand_id
1 'polypeptide(L)'
;INEKVVQEALDRSCKGEDVFNFVALFISLLIGRTTIVITHRLTTIKNAHSIYVLDKGKVIEQGTHQTLLAKAGSRYQRMLQVQKMEQAGDDVDNTMSQNEIEEEDKKQMSEHYRLLKCSQSKYEKEVSPLKNERSAFLRLMAMNRQEWIIVLIGCIACVVAGASTLAFAILLAEVTMALGNCTYAAQMRQVLIFGFAIILLGIVTMAIRVLQFTTFAVAGSNLSHRIRAKAFAYFLRQEVAYFDRHENSSSSIFTHLSSNALAIQQITGIRLGLLCETFVMILLALILGASFNWQIMLILLAFLGVAFVALFIFVEVKSRLGKRCSVLTDRANLLSSEVIDNMRTVKQLAIETMFLQQYSELIWKSFKLVQNYSIILALAYTTIWTSASFTIAIIYWRVVILVEDGQFKSEEMIM
;
A
#
# COMPACT_ATOMS: atom_id res chain seq x y z
N ILE A 1 -9.20 -2.37 -53.29
CA ILE A 1 -10.52 -3.03 -53.26
C ILE A 1 -11.38 -2.22 -54.22
N ASN A 2 -12.18 -2.86 -55.05
CA ASN A 2 -12.91 -2.20 -56.13
C ASN A 2 -14.03 -1.30 -55.54
N GLU A 3 -14.16 -0.07 -56.05
CA GLU A 3 -15.14 0.94 -55.58
C GLU A 3 -16.59 0.41 -55.58
N LYS A 4 -16.92 -0.41 -56.59
CA LYS A 4 -18.24 -1.07 -56.73
C LYS A 4 -18.61 -1.99 -55.57
N VAL A 5 -17.64 -2.69 -54.98
CA VAL A 5 -17.88 -3.61 -53.85
C VAL A 5 -18.24 -2.84 -52.57
N VAL A 6 -17.76 -1.59 -52.47
CA VAL A 6 -18.03 -0.74 -51.31
C VAL A 6 -19.40 -0.10 -51.41
N GLN A 7 -19.83 0.32 -52.61
CA GLN A 7 -21.20 0.78 -52.85
C GLN A 7 -22.24 -0.30 -52.55
N GLU A 8 -22.03 -1.55 -52.99
CA GLU A 8 -22.93 -2.65 -52.63
C GLU A 8 -22.96 -2.96 -51.13
N ALA A 9 -21.83 -2.80 -50.43
CA ALA A 9 -21.73 -3.04 -48.99
C ALA A 9 -22.38 -1.91 -48.16
N LEU A 10 -22.27 -0.66 -48.61
CA LEU A 10 -22.92 0.51 -48.01
C LEU A 10 -24.44 0.48 -48.23
N ASP A 11 -24.91 0.11 -49.43
CA ASP A 11 -26.35 -0.04 -49.73
C ASP A 11 -27.03 -1.14 -48.90
N ARG A 12 -26.28 -2.19 -48.54
CA ARG A 12 -26.76 -3.24 -47.61
C ARG A 12 -26.77 -2.77 -46.16
N SER A 13 -25.84 -1.90 -45.77
CA SER A 13 -25.75 -1.33 -44.41
C SER A 13 -26.95 -0.42 -44.08
N CYS A 14 -27.48 0.31 -45.07
CA CYS A 14 -28.69 1.14 -44.92
C CYS A 14 -29.99 0.34 -44.65
N LYS A 15 -29.97 -1.00 -44.71
CA LYS A 15 -31.16 -1.86 -44.52
C LYS A 15 -31.33 -2.47 -43.13
N GLY A 16 -30.46 -2.16 -42.16
CA GLY A 16 -30.76 -2.36 -40.73
C GLY A 16 -30.64 -3.78 -40.17
N GLU A 17 -29.68 -4.59 -40.63
CA GLU A 17 -29.32 -5.88 -39.98
C GLU A 17 -27.94 -5.76 -39.28
N ASP A 18 -27.98 -5.64 -37.95
CA ASP A 18 -26.84 -5.33 -37.08
C ASP A 18 -25.99 -6.56 -36.69
N VAL A 19 -25.29 -7.17 -37.65
CA VAL A 19 -24.08 -8.00 -37.37
C VAL A 19 -23.05 -7.89 -38.51
N PHE A 20 -23.46 -7.59 -39.75
CA PHE A 20 -22.60 -7.54 -40.94
C PHE A 20 -21.91 -6.18 -41.21
N ASN A 21 -22.04 -5.20 -40.30
CA ASN A 21 -21.64 -3.81 -40.53
C ASN A 21 -20.14 -3.53 -40.38
N PHE A 22 -19.37 -4.37 -39.65
CA PHE A 22 -17.93 -4.11 -39.45
C PHE A 22 -17.11 -4.29 -40.74
N VAL A 23 -17.43 -5.29 -41.56
CA VAL A 23 -16.66 -5.59 -42.78
C VAL A 23 -16.87 -4.51 -43.85
N ALA A 24 -18.11 -4.04 -44.02
CA ALA A 24 -18.43 -2.95 -44.94
C ALA A 24 -17.73 -1.64 -44.54
N LEU A 25 -17.83 -1.30 -43.25
CA LEU A 25 -17.16 -0.12 -42.69
C LEU A 25 -15.64 -0.25 -42.78
N PHE A 26 -15.09 -1.41 -42.44
CA PHE A 26 -13.66 -1.70 -42.59
C PHE A 26 -13.20 -1.51 -44.03
N ILE A 27 -13.90 -2.09 -45.02
CA ILE A 27 -13.58 -1.96 -46.44
C ILE A 27 -13.61 -0.49 -46.89
N SER A 28 -14.58 0.30 -46.41
CA SER A 28 -14.66 1.74 -46.72
C SER A 28 -13.43 2.51 -46.22
N LEU A 29 -12.89 2.13 -45.05
CA LEU A 29 -11.69 2.74 -44.47
C LEU A 29 -10.40 2.37 -45.22
N LEU A 30 -10.42 1.34 -46.08
CA LEU A 30 -9.25 0.90 -46.84
C LEU A 30 -9.07 1.65 -48.16
N ILE A 31 -10.07 2.41 -48.62
CA ILE A 31 -10.00 3.13 -49.89
C ILE A 31 -8.93 4.24 -49.80
N GLY A 32 -8.08 4.33 -50.82
CA GLY A 32 -7.01 5.34 -50.89
C GLY A 32 -5.80 5.08 -49.99
N ARG A 33 -5.72 3.91 -49.34
CA ARG A 33 -4.63 3.54 -48.43
C ARG A 33 -3.98 2.21 -48.82
N THR A 34 -2.66 2.13 -48.74
CA THR A 34 -1.95 0.86 -48.82
C THR A 34 -2.26 0.04 -47.57
N THR A 35 -3.02 -1.04 -47.73
CA THR A 35 -3.48 -1.86 -46.61
C THR A 35 -2.87 -3.26 -46.69
N ILE A 36 -2.22 -3.68 -45.62
CA ILE A 36 -1.76 -5.06 -45.44
C ILE A 36 -2.73 -5.73 -44.47
N VAL A 37 -3.45 -6.75 -44.94
CA VAL A 37 -4.41 -7.51 -44.13
C VAL A 37 -3.81 -8.88 -43.84
N ILE A 38 -3.60 -9.18 -42.55
CA ILE A 38 -3.23 -10.51 -42.07
C ILE A 38 -4.48 -11.09 -41.42
N THR A 39 -5.01 -12.17 -41.99
CA THR A 39 -6.21 -12.81 -41.47
C THR A 39 -6.10 -14.30 -41.60
N HIS A 40 -6.66 -15.01 -40.63
CA HIS A 40 -6.94 -16.43 -40.79
C HIS A 40 -8.18 -16.62 -41.67
N ARG A 41 -9.22 -15.79 -41.56
CA ARG A 41 -10.47 -15.89 -42.31
C ARG A 41 -10.27 -15.53 -43.79
N LEU A 42 -10.33 -16.53 -44.66
CA LEU A 42 -10.06 -16.39 -46.09
C LEU A 42 -11.16 -15.61 -46.85
N THR A 43 -12.36 -15.49 -46.27
CA THR A 43 -13.48 -14.73 -46.83
C THR A 43 -13.19 -13.23 -46.92
N THR A 44 -12.46 -12.67 -45.95
CA THR A 44 -12.12 -11.23 -45.89
C THR A 44 -11.11 -10.81 -46.96
N ILE A 45 -10.27 -11.72 -47.46
CA ILE A 45 -9.20 -11.44 -48.44
C ILE A 45 -9.57 -11.80 -49.88
N LYS A 46 -10.79 -12.30 -50.14
CA LYS A 46 -11.26 -12.64 -51.49
C LYS A 46 -11.15 -11.46 -52.47
N ASN A 47 -11.38 -10.26 -51.96
CA ASN A 47 -11.37 -9.00 -52.73
C ASN A 47 -10.02 -8.25 -52.68
N ALA A 48 -8.97 -8.89 -52.17
CA ALA A 48 -7.62 -8.30 -52.14
C ALA A 48 -7.01 -8.26 -53.55
N HIS A 49 -6.23 -7.21 -53.83
CA HIS A 49 -5.55 -7.05 -55.12
C HIS A 49 -4.43 -8.08 -55.34
N SER A 50 -3.72 -8.44 -54.27
CA SER A 50 -2.66 -9.44 -54.27
C SER A 50 -2.70 -10.18 -52.94
N ILE A 51 -2.68 -11.50 -53.00
CA ILE A 51 -2.66 -12.41 -51.85
C ILE A 51 -1.27 -13.05 -51.82
N TYR A 52 -0.63 -13.02 -50.65
CA TYR A 52 0.66 -13.65 -50.39
C TYR A 52 0.50 -14.78 -49.39
N VAL A 53 0.98 -15.97 -49.73
CA VAL A 53 0.96 -17.15 -48.85
C VAL A 53 2.35 -17.38 -48.29
N LEU A 54 2.43 -17.37 -46.97
CA LEU A 54 3.66 -17.60 -46.21
C LEU A 54 3.73 -19.03 -45.70
N ASP A 55 4.90 -19.65 -45.79
CA ASP A 55 5.23 -20.89 -45.11
C ASP A 55 6.68 -20.87 -44.63
N LYS A 56 6.90 -21.27 -43.38
CA LYS A 56 8.23 -21.26 -42.73
C LYS A 56 8.98 -19.94 -42.94
N GLY A 57 8.27 -18.82 -42.91
CA GLY A 57 8.83 -17.47 -43.09
C GLY A 57 9.20 -17.09 -44.53
N LYS A 58 8.87 -17.91 -45.54
CA LYS A 58 9.08 -17.61 -46.97
C LYS A 58 7.76 -17.45 -47.69
N VAL A 59 7.70 -16.53 -48.66
CA VAL A 59 6.54 -16.39 -49.57
C VAL A 59 6.61 -17.52 -50.59
N ILE A 60 5.63 -18.41 -50.58
CA ILE A 60 5.56 -19.56 -51.52
C ILE A 60 4.64 -19.24 -52.70
N GLU A 61 3.53 -18.55 -52.46
CA GLU A 61 2.55 -18.25 -53.50
C GLU A 61 2.15 -16.78 -53.46
N GLN A 62 1.97 -16.19 -54.63
CA GLN A 62 1.48 -14.84 -54.83
C GLN A 62 0.48 -14.83 -56.00
N GLY A 63 -0.65 -14.15 -55.85
CA GLY A 63 -1.64 -14.03 -56.92
C GLY A 63 -2.96 -13.43 -56.46
N THR A 64 -3.94 -13.37 -57.36
CA THR A 64 -5.33 -13.06 -56.99
C THR A 64 -6.03 -14.33 -56.50
N HIS A 65 -7.19 -14.18 -55.87
CA HIS A 65 -7.98 -15.32 -55.39
C HIS A 65 -8.20 -16.38 -56.50
N GLN A 66 -8.53 -15.94 -57.71
CA GLN A 66 -8.78 -16.82 -58.84
C GLN A 66 -7.50 -17.53 -59.32
N THR A 67 -6.36 -16.84 -59.39
CA THR A 67 -5.10 -17.45 -59.89
C THR A 67 -4.51 -18.43 -58.89
N LEU A 68 -4.69 -18.20 -57.58
CA LEU A 68 -4.26 -19.12 -56.53
C LEU A 68 -5.15 -20.36 -56.40
N LEU A 69 -6.44 -20.24 -56.73
CA LEU A 69 -7.38 -21.37 -56.82
C LEU A 69 -7.16 -22.25 -58.05
N ALA A 70 -6.76 -21.65 -59.18
CA ALA A 70 -6.52 -22.38 -60.43
C ALA A 70 -5.25 -23.26 -60.37
N LYS A 71 -4.30 -22.95 -59.49
CA LYS A 71 -3.11 -23.78 -59.25
C LYS A 71 -3.51 -25.03 -58.47
N ALA A 72 -3.56 -26.18 -59.17
CA ALA A 72 -3.89 -27.47 -58.56
C ALA A 72 -2.90 -27.82 -57.44
N GLY A 73 -3.41 -28.04 -56.23
CA GLY A 73 -2.61 -28.43 -55.07
C GLY A 73 -1.91 -27.27 -54.37
N SER A 74 -2.29 -26.02 -54.66
CA SER A 74 -1.75 -24.84 -53.99
C SER A 74 -1.98 -24.88 -52.48
N ARG A 75 -1.06 -24.28 -51.72
CA ARG A 75 -1.18 -24.22 -50.26
C ARG A 75 -2.37 -23.36 -49.85
N TYR A 76 -2.68 -22.33 -50.64
CA TYR A 76 -3.90 -21.55 -50.52
C TYR A 76 -5.18 -22.41 -50.62
N GLN A 77 -5.27 -23.30 -51.62
CA GLN A 77 -6.43 -24.16 -51.82
C GLN A 77 -6.64 -25.11 -50.63
N ARG A 78 -5.55 -25.65 -50.07
CA ARG A 78 -5.62 -26.51 -48.88
C ARG A 78 -6.15 -25.76 -47.65
N MET A 79 -5.70 -24.53 -47.41
CA MET A 79 -6.23 -23.71 -46.30
C MET A 79 -7.71 -23.38 -46.49
N LEU A 80 -8.15 -23.14 -47.73
CA LEU A 80 -9.57 -22.88 -48.03
C LEU A 80 -10.45 -24.11 -47.81
N GLN A 81 -9.94 -25.31 -48.11
CA GLN A 81 -10.64 -26.57 -47.83
C GLN A 81 -10.80 -26.81 -46.33
N VAL A 82 -9.73 -26.62 -45.55
CA VAL A 82 -9.78 -26.77 -44.09
C VAL A 82 -10.78 -25.81 -43.47
N GLN A 83 -10.79 -24.54 -43.88
CA GLN A 83 -11.78 -23.59 -43.36
C GLN A 83 -13.22 -23.90 -43.74
N LYS A 84 -13.46 -24.42 -44.95
CA LYS A 84 -14.80 -24.86 -45.35
C LYS A 84 -15.27 -26.06 -44.53
N MET A 85 -14.34 -26.94 -44.13
CA MET A 85 -14.64 -28.08 -43.26
C MET A 85 -14.91 -27.62 -41.81
N GLU A 86 -14.16 -26.64 -41.30
CA GLU A 86 -14.43 -26.02 -39.97
C GLU A 86 -15.81 -25.34 -39.95
N GLN A 87 -16.14 -24.54 -40.97
CA GLN A 87 -17.45 -23.89 -41.07
C GLN A 87 -18.60 -24.88 -41.25
N ALA A 88 -18.40 -25.98 -41.99
CA ALA A 88 -19.41 -27.04 -42.13
C ALA A 88 -19.58 -27.90 -40.87
N GLY A 89 -18.60 -27.90 -39.95
CA GLY A 89 -18.70 -28.53 -38.64
C GLY A 89 -19.49 -27.71 -37.63
N ASP A 90 -19.37 -26.39 -37.68
CA ASP A 90 -20.15 -25.46 -36.85
C ASP A 90 -21.64 -25.38 -37.26
N ASP A 91 -21.97 -25.68 -38.53
CA ASP A 91 -23.35 -25.66 -39.03
C ASP A 91 -24.22 -26.83 -38.54
N VAL A 92 -23.62 -27.91 -37.99
CA VAL A 92 -24.37 -29.06 -37.43
C VAL A 92 -24.75 -28.84 -35.95
N ASP A 93 -24.06 -27.95 -35.23
CA ASP A 93 -24.34 -27.64 -33.82
C ASP A 93 -25.24 -26.39 -33.64
N ASN A 94 -25.54 -25.67 -34.73
CA ASN A 94 -26.20 -24.35 -34.67
C ASN A 94 -27.68 -24.31 -35.10
N THR A 95 -28.32 -25.44 -35.44
CA THR A 95 -29.73 -25.42 -35.92
C THR A 95 -30.79 -25.46 -34.81
N MET A 96 -30.41 -25.47 -33.52
CA MET A 96 -31.38 -25.40 -32.41
C MET A 96 -31.25 -24.19 -31.46
N SER A 97 -30.31 -23.28 -31.69
CA SER A 97 -29.91 -22.30 -30.65
C SER A 97 -29.95 -20.83 -31.08
N GLN A 98 -30.38 -20.49 -32.30
CA GLN A 98 -30.21 -19.12 -32.83
C GLN A 98 -31.36 -18.15 -32.59
N ASN A 99 -32.52 -18.57 -32.08
CA ASN A 99 -33.63 -17.65 -31.82
C ASN A 99 -33.75 -17.20 -30.35
N GLU A 100 -33.03 -17.82 -29.41
CA GLU A 100 -33.11 -17.47 -27.98
C GLU A 100 -31.91 -16.61 -27.50
N ILE A 101 -30.80 -16.58 -28.24
CA ILE A 101 -29.55 -15.94 -27.79
C ILE A 101 -29.50 -14.42 -28.11
N GLU A 102 -30.20 -13.92 -29.13
CA GLU A 102 -30.12 -12.50 -29.52
C GLU A 102 -30.94 -11.54 -28.61
N GLU A 103 -31.95 -12.03 -27.88
CA GLU A 103 -32.66 -11.22 -26.88
C GLU A 103 -31.95 -11.20 -25.51
N GLU A 104 -31.21 -12.27 -25.15
CA GLU A 104 -30.43 -12.31 -23.92
C GLU A 104 -29.16 -11.46 -24.00
N ASP A 105 -28.43 -11.47 -25.13
CA ASP A 105 -27.20 -10.69 -25.28
C ASP A 105 -27.45 -9.16 -25.30
N LYS A 106 -28.59 -8.71 -25.83
CA LYS A 106 -28.98 -7.28 -25.77
C LYS A 106 -29.35 -6.85 -24.36
N LYS A 107 -29.98 -7.73 -23.57
CA LYS A 107 -30.25 -7.49 -22.14
C LYS A 107 -28.94 -7.46 -21.35
N GLN A 108 -28.07 -8.45 -21.55
CA GLN A 108 -26.78 -8.56 -20.86
C GLN A 108 -25.81 -7.41 -21.18
N MET A 109 -25.74 -6.93 -22.42
CA MET A 109 -24.88 -5.79 -22.79
C MET A 109 -25.37 -4.47 -22.17
N SER A 110 -26.69 -4.24 -22.12
CA SER A 110 -27.28 -3.06 -21.47
C SER A 110 -27.18 -3.11 -19.94
N GLU A 111 -27.25 -4.32 -19.38
CA GLU A 111 -27.12 -4.60 -17.95
C GLU A 111 -25.66 -4.51 -17.51
N HIS A 112 -24.71 -4.99 -18.31
CA HIS A 112 -23.27 -4.86 -18.06
C HIS A 112 -22.82 -3.38 -18.10
N TYR A 113 -23.31 -2.58 -19.05
CA TYR A 113 -23.05 -1.13 -19.09
C TYR A 113 -23.73 -0.37 -17.94
N ARG A 114 -24.93 -0.78 -17.51
CA ARG A 114 -25.60 -0.24 -16.31
C ARG A 114 -24.90 -0.66 -15.01
N LEU A 115 -24.35 -1.87 -14.94
CA LEU A 115 -23.56 -2.37 -13.81
C LEU A 115 -22.21 -1.67 -13.69
N LEU A 116 -21.54 -1.36 -14.81
CA LEU A 116 -20.33 -0.50 -14.84
C LEU A 116 -20.62 0.94 -14.41
N LYS A 117 -21.78 1.49 -14.76
CA LYS A 117 -22.20 2.84 -14.33
C LYS A 117 -22.70 2.86 -12.87
N CYS A 118 -23.34 1.79 -12.42
CA CYS A 118 -23.74 1.57 -11.04
C CYS A 118 -22.52 1.30 -10.15
N SER A 119 -21.49 0.59 -10.64
CA SER A 119 -20.24 0.34 -9.93
C SER A 119 -19.41 1.62 -9.76
N GLN A 120 -19.39 2.52 -10.75
CA GLN A 120 -18.79 3.85 -10.60
C GLN A 120 -19.54 4.72 -9.56
N SER A 121 -20.87 4.67 -9.52
CA SER A 121 -21.67 5.39 -8.50
C SER A 121 -21.61 4.75 -7.10
N LYS A 122 -21.40 3.43 -7.01
CA LYS A 122 -21.17 2.70 -5.75
C LYS A 122 -19.75 2.87 -5.23
N TYR A 123 -18.75 3.04 -6.10
CA TYR A 123 -17.35 3.26 -5.73
C TYR A 123 -17.16 4.48 -4.82
N GLU A 124 -18.04 5.48 -4.96
CA GLU A 124 -18.03 6.69 -4.13
C GLU A 124 -18.86 6.56 -2.83
N LYS A 125 -19.69 5.51 -2.69
CA LYS A 125 -20.59 5.30 -1.55
C LYS A 125 -20.27 4.07 -0.68
N GLU A 126 -19.55 3.07 -1.19
CA GLU A 126 -19.29 1.79 -0.50
C GLU A 126 -17.86 1.60 0.02
N VAL A 127 -17.05 2.67 0.14
CA VAL A 127 -15.96 2.67 1.13
C VAL A 127 -16.58 2.88 2.51
N SER A 128 -17.37 1.91 2.97
CA SER A 128 -17.78 1.86 4.36
C SER A 128 -16.50 1.67 5.18
N PRO A 129 -16.12 2.62 6.07
CA PRO A 129 -15.02 2.38 6.96
C PRO A 129 -15.38 1.15 7.79
N LEU A 130 -14.48 0.16 7.84
CA LEU A 130 -14.55 -0.97 8.75
C LEU A 130 -14.95 -0.44 10.12
N LYS A 131 -16.22 -0.65 10.49
CA LYS A 131 -16.92 0.08 11.57
C LYS A 131 -16.40 -0.28 12.97
N ASN A 132 -15.26 -0.94 13.07
CA ASN A 132 -14.74 -1.44 14.33
C ASN A 132 -13.22 -1.70 14.32
N GLU A 133 -12.41 -0.69 13.97
CA GLU A 133 -10.93 -0.75 13.99
C GLU A 133 -10.36 -1.26 15.32
N ARG A 134 -10.95 -0.85 16.46
CA ARG A 134 -10.52 -1.29 17.80
C ARG A 134 -10.68 -2.81 17.98
N SER A 135 -11.80 -3.37 17.52
CA SER A 135 -12.05 -4.81 17.59
C SER A 135 -11.10 -5.62 16.69
N ALA A 136 -10.57 -5.02 15.62
CA ALA A 136 -9.63 -5.68 14.72
C ALA A 136 -8.25 -5.81 15.37
N PHE A 137 -7.77 -4.75 16.04
CA PHE A 137 -6.50 -4.79 16.78
C PHE A 137 -6.54 -5.79 17.95
N LEU A 138 -7.62 -5.78 18.73
CA LEU A 138 -7.83 -6.76 19.82
C LEU A 138 -7.87 -8.20 19.29
N ARG A 139 -8.52 -8.44 18.13
CA ARG A 139 -8.52 -9.75 17.47
C ARG A 139 -7.13 -10.16 16.96
N LEU A 140 -6.34 -9.24 16.44
CA LEU A 140 -4.96 -9.48 16.03
C LEU A 140 -4.07 -9.86 17.23
N MET A 141 -4.19 -9.16 18.35
CA MET A 141 -3.49 -9.52 19.58
C MET A 141 -3.95 -10.88 20.12
N ALA A 142 -5.24 -11.22 20.00
CA ALA A 142 -5.74 -12.55 20.37
C ALA A 142 -5.15 -13.69 19.51
N MET A 143 -4.75 -13.41 18.25
CA MET A 143 -4.03 -14.39 17.42
C MET A 143 -2.61 -14.68 17.92
N ASN A 144 -2.04 -13.75 18.69
CA ASN A 144 -0.71 -13.88 19.31
C ASN A 144 -0.74 -14.74 20.59
N ARG A 145 -1.90 -15.29 20.98
CA ARG A 145 -2.06 -16.11 22.20
C ARG A 145 -1.12 -17.32 22.30
N GLN A 146 -0.60 -17.82 21.17
CA GLN A 146 0.31 -18.98 21.20
C GLN A 146 1.71 -18.61 21.73
N GLU A 147 2.06 -17.32 21.72
CA GLU A 147 3.40 -16.82 22.09
C GLU A 147 3.33 -15.84 23.28
N TRP A 148 2.27 -15.97 24.08
CA TRP A 148 2.00 -15.08 25.22
C TRP A 148 3.16 -15.08 26.23
N ILE A 149 3.90 -16.18 26.37
CA ILE A 149 5.06 -16.28 27.25
C ILE A 149 6.21 -15.40 26.76
N ILE A 150 6.50 -15.41 25.45
CA ILE A 150 7.57 -14.59 24.86
C ILE A 150 7.21 -13.10 25.00
N VAL A 151 5.95 -12.76 24.78
CA VAL A 151 5.44 -11.39 24.98
C VAL A 151 5.51 -10.98 26.45
N LEU A 152 5.17 -11.86 27.39
CA LEU A 152 5.26 -11.59 28.82
C LEU A 152 6.71 -11.30 29.25
N ILE A 153 7.66 -12.12 28.79
CA ILE A 153 9.10 -11.89 29.03
C ILE A 153 9.52 -10.53 28.47
N GLY A 154 9.06 -10.19 27.25
CA GLY A 154 9.29 -8.88 26.64
C GLY A 154 8.70 -7.73 27.46
N CYS A 155 7.48 -7.87 27.99
CA CYS A 155 6.85 -6.86 28.84
C CYS A 155 7.60 -6.65 30.16
N ILE A 156 8.08 -7.72 30.79
CA ILE A 156 8.92 -7.62 32.00
C ILE A 156 10.22 -6.89 31.64
N ALA A 157 10.86 -7.24 30.52
CA ALA A 157 12.06 -6.55 30.04
C ALA A 157 11.80 -5.06 29.75
N CYS A 158 10.65 -4.67 29.21
CA CYS A 158 10.26 -3.27 29.03
C CYS A 158 10.18 -2.51 30.37
N VAL A 159 9.62 -3.15 31.41
CA VAL A 159 9.51 -2.51 32.74
C VAL A 159 10.88 -2.27 33.33
N VAL A 160 11.77 -3.27 33.30
CA VAL A 160 13.13 -3.13 33.82
C VAL A 160 13.94 -2.13 32.97
N ALA A 161 13.77 -2.13 31.65
CA ALA A 161 14.41 -1.16 30.77
C ALA A 161 13.97 0.28 31.07
N GLY A 162 12.67 0.52 31.26
CA GLY A 162 12.15 1.84 31.65
C GLY A 162 12.66 2.29 33.02
N ALA A 163 12.65 1.40 34.01
CA ALA A 163 13.18 1.67 35.35
C ALA A 163 14.69 1.96 35.33
N SER A 164 15.44 1.27 34.47
CA SER A 164 16.89 1.46 34.38
C SER A 164 17.31 2.83 33.84
N THR A 165 16.52 3.42 32.92
CA THR A 165 16.72 4.81 32.46
C THR A 165 16.55 5.80 33.61
N LEU A 166 15.58 5.55 34.49
CA LEU A 166 15.33 6.40 35.66
C LEU A 166 16.40 6.21 36.74
N ALA A 167 16.83 4.97 36.96
CA ALA A 167 17.94 4.66 37.86
C ALA A 167 19.24 5.35 37.41
N PHE A 168 19.49 5.46 36.11
CA PHE A 168 20.63 6.22 35.58
C PHE A 168 20.56 7.70 35.96
N ALA A 169 19.38 8.33 35.85
CA ALA A 169 19.19 9.73 36.25
C ALA A 169 19.47 9.95 37.75
N ILE A 170 18.95 9.07 38.62
CA ILE A 170 19.19 9.13 40.07
C ILE A 170 20.68 8.94 40.40
N LEU A 171 21.35 7.94 39.80
CA LEU A 171 22.78 7.73 40.01
C LEU A 171 23.61 8.92 39.53
N LEU A 172 23.22 9.56 38.44
CA LEU A 172 23.89 10.77 37.95
C LEU A 172 23.70 11.94 38.93
N ALA A 173 22.52 12.07 39.55
CA ALA A 173 22.26 13.07 40.58
C ALA A 173 23.16 12.84 41.81
N GLU A 174 23.25 11.60 42.29
CA GLU A 174 24.09 11.20 43.43
C GLU A 174 25.60 11.44 43.18
N VAL A 175 26.09 11.14 41.97
CA VAL A 175 27.47 11.49 41.57
C VAL A 175 27.68 13.00 41.64
N THR A 176 26.71 13.78 41.15
CA THR A 176 26.81 15.24 41.16
C THR A 176 26.82 15.80 42.57
N MET A 177 26.02 15.24 43.48
CA MET A 177 26.03 15.62 44.91
C MET A 177 27.34 15.22 45.59
N ALA A 178 27.87 14.02 45.32
CA ALA A 178 29.13 13.57 45.88
C ALA A 178 30.31 14.49 45.51
N LEU A 179 30.26 15.17 44.36
CA LEU A 179 31.25 16.17 43.96
C LEU A 179 31.24 17.44 44.84
N GLY A 180 30.14 17.73 45.55
CA GLY A 180 30.01 18.90 46.42
C GLY A 180 30.64 18.75 47.82
N ASN A 181 31.10 17.55 48.21
CA ASN A 181 31.65 17.30 49.55
C ASN A 181 33.07 17.87 49.73
N CYS A 182 33.34 18.57 50.84
CA CYS A 182 34.59 19.30 51.07
C CYS A 182 35.84 18.44 51.33
N THR A 183 35.70 17.13 51.56
CA THR A 183 36.83 16.22 51.86
C THR A 183 37.24 15.38 50.65
N TYR A 184 38.43 15.62 50.11
CA TYR A 184 38.96 14.96 48.90
C TYR A 184 38.98 13.42 48.98
N ALA A 185 39.34 12.84 50.14
CA ALA A 185 39.40 11.39 50.32
C ALA A 185 38.02 10.71 50.29
N ALA A 186 36.98 11.36 50.84
CA ALA A 186 35.62 10.83 50.82
C ALA A 186 34.95 11.04 49.45
N GLN A 187 35.22 12.17 48.80
CA GLN A 187 34.75 12.50 47.45
C GLN A 187 35.24 11.45 46.44
N MET A 188 36.54 11.14 46.42
CA MET A 188 37.11 10.14 45.51
C MET A 188 36.47 8.76 45.69
N ARG A 189 36.26 8.33 46.94
CA ARG A 189 35.65 7.02 47.24
C ARG A 189 34.19 6.95 46.79
N GLN A 190 33.39 7.98 47.04
CA GLN A 190 31.97 8.02 46.66
C GLN A 190 31.80 8.05 45.12
N VAL A 191 32.58 8.89 44.43
CA VAL A 191 32.54 9.00 42.97
C VAL A 191 32.95 7.67 42.31
N LEU A 192 33.95 6.97 42.83
CA LEU A 192 34.34 5.65 42.32
C LEU A 192 33.23 4.60 42.49
N ILE A 193 32.58 4.55 43.66
CA ILE A 193 31.49 3.58 43.92
C ILE A 193 30.32 3.83 42.96
N PHE A 194 29.85 5.07 42.83
CA PHE A 194 28.76 5.40 41.93
C PHE A 194 29.16 5.26 40.45
N GLY A 195 30.41 5.58 40.09
CA GLY A 195 30.94 5.36 38.76
C GLY A 195 30.90 3.88 38.34
N PHE A 196 31.34 2.97 39.22
CA PHE A 196 31.21 1.53 38.98
C PHE A 196 29.75 1.08 38.92
N ALA A 197 28.87 1.67 39.73
CA ALA A 197 27.44 1.37 39.69
C ALA A 197 26.80 1.76 38.33
N ILE A 198 27.19 2.90 37.75
CA ILE A 198 26.72 3.33 36.42
C ILE A 198 27.22 2.37 35.33
N ILE A 199 28.48 1.93 35.38
CA ILE A 199 29.02 0.94 34.43
C ILE A 199 28.26 -0.38 34.53
N LEU A 200 28.04 -0.88 35.76
CA LEU A 200 27.27 -2.11 36.00
C LEU A 200 25.84 -1.98 35.48
N LEU A 201 25.18 -0.86 35.75
CA LEU A 201 23.85 -0.55 35.23
C LEU A 201 23.87 -0.55 33.69
N GLY A 202 24.88 0.04 33.05
CA GLY A 202 25.06 0.03 31.60
C GLY A 202 25.12 -1.37 31.00
N ILE A 203 25.90 -2.28 31.60
CA ILE A 203 26.00 -3.67 31.14
C ILE A 203 24.66 -4.40 31.30
N VAL A 204 24.00 -4.21 32.45
CA VAL A 204 22.70 -4.82 32.74
C VAL A 204 21.61 -4.30 31.78
N THR A 205 21.57 -2.98 31.55
CA THR A 205 20.63 -2.37 30.60
C THR A 205 20.85 -2.92 29.20
N MET A 206 22.09 -3.00 28.71
CA MET A 206 22.39 -3.58 27.39
C MET A 206 21.84 -5.01 27.25
N ALA A 207 22.06 -5.86 28.25
CA ALA A 207 21.54 -7.24 28.24
C ALA A 207 20.00 -7.27 28.19
N ILE A 208 19.33 -6.45 29.01
CA ILE A 208 17.87 -6.34 29.04
C ILE A 208 17.32 -5.81 27.71
N ARG A 209 18.00 -4.83 27.09
CA ARG A 209 17.62 -4.28 25.79
C ARG A 209 17.70 -5.35 24.70
N VAL A 210 18.79 -6.10 24.64
CA VAL A 210 18.92 -7.22 23.69
C VAL A 210 17.78 -8.22 23.88
N LEU A 211 17.43 -8.57 25.12
CA LEU A 211 16.30 -9.45 25.42
C LEU A 211 14.95 -8.84 24.98
N GLN A 212 14.71 -7.57 25.26
CA GLN A 212 13.49 -6.83 24.88
C GLN A 212 13.32 -6.81 23.35
N PHE A 213 14.33 -6.37 22.61
CA PHE A 213 14.25 -6.27 21.15
C PHE A 213 14.09 -7.62 20.48
N THR A 214 14.81 -8.65 20.95
CA THR A 214 14.74 -9.99 20.36
C THR A 214 13.40 -10.66 20.62
N THR A 215 12.87 -10.61 21.84
CA THR A 215 11.55 -11.20 22.17
C THR A 215 10.42 -10.59 21.35
N PHE A 216 10.34 -9.26 21.25
CA PHE A 216 9.33 -8.59 20.42
C PHE A 216 9.56 -8.79 18.91
N ALA A 217 10.82 -8.88 18.46
CA ALA A 217 11.11 -9.17 17.05
C ALA A 217 10.66 -10.59 16.65
N VAL A 218 10.94 -11.59 17.49
CA VAL A 218 10.52 -12.99 17.27
C VAL A 218 9.00 -13.10 17.31
N ALA A 219 8.35 -12.55 18.34
CA ALA A 219 6.88 -12.58 18.45
C ALA A 219 6.19 -11.91 17.25
N GLY A 220 6.71 -10.77 16.79
CA GLY A 220 6.20 -10.09 15.60
C GLY A 220 6.39 -10.90 14.31
N SER A 221 7.54 -11.55 14.15
CA SER A 221 7.85 -12.37 12.97
C SER A 221 6.95 -13.61 12.87
N ASN A 222 6.77 -14.33 13.98
CA ASN A 222 5.92 -15.52 13.99
C ASN A 222 4.44 -15.18 13.75
N LEU A 223 3.95 -14.08 14.31
CA LEU A 223 2.61 -13.59 14.02
C LEU A 223 2.44 -13.24 12.54
N SER A 224 3.42 -12.56 11.94
CA SER A 224 3.44 -12.24 10.51
C SER A 224 3.39 -13.49 9.63
N HIS A 225 4.21 -14.49 9.94
CA HIS A 225 4.22 -15.78 9.25
C HIS A 225 2.83 -16.46 9.31
N ARG A 226 2.21 -16.49 10.50
CA ARG A 226 0.89 -17.10 10.69
C ARG A 226 -0.23 -16.36 9.96
N ILE A 227 -0.20 -15.03 9.98
CA ILE A 227 -1.17 -14.21 9.25
C ILE A 227 -1.04 -14.47 7.76
N ARG A 228 0.18 -14.51 7.21
CA ARG A 228 0.42 -14.81 5.79
C ARG A 228 -0.07 -16.19 5.40
N ALA A 229 0.28 -17.23 6.16
CA ALA A 229 -0.14 -18.59 5.87
C ALA A 229 -1.67 -18.74 5.88
N LYS A 230 -2.35 -18.16 6.88
CA LYS A 230 -3.82 -18.20 6.97
C LYS A 230 -4.48 -17.36 5.87
N ALA A 231 -4.01 -16.13 5.64
CA ALA A 231 -4.56 -15.26 4.61
C ALA A 231 -4.44 -15.90 3.22
N PHE A 232 -3.28 -16.49 2.90
CA PHE A 232 -3.07 -17.21 1.65
C PHE A 232 -4.00 -18.43 1.52
N ALA A 233 -4.12 -19.24 2.58
CA ALA A 233 -5.05 -20.37 2.59
C ALA A 233 -6.52 -19.95 2.43
N TYR A 234 -6.91 -18.77 2.94
CA TYR A 234 -8.24 -18.22 2.75
C TYR A 234 -8.45 -17.69 1.33
N PHE A 235 -7.47 -16.98 0.74
CA PHE A 235 -7.56 -16.53 -0.64
C PHE A 235 -7.76 -17.69 -1.61
N LEU A 236 -7.06 -18.82 -1.40
CA LEU A 236 -7.21 -20.02 -2.25
C LEU A 236 -8.57 -20.74 -2.10
N ARG A 237 -9.33 -20.46 -1.03
CA ARG A 237 -10.67 -21.06 -0.81
C ARG A 237 -11.80 -20.21 -1.38
N GLN A 238 -11.48 -19.04 -1.90
CA GLN A 238 -12.46 -18.08 -2.36
C GLN A 238 -12.96 -18.43 -3.77
N GLU A 239 -14.23 -18.12 -4.05
CA GLU A 239 -14.84 -18.32 -5.37
C GLU A 239 -14.21 -17.45 -6.47
N VAL A 240 -14.29 -17.88 -7.73
CA VAL A 240 -13.74 -17.17 -8.89
C VAL A 240 -14.30 -15.75 -8.99
N ALA A 241 -15.59 -15.55 -8.68
CA ALA A 241 -16.25 -14.24 -8.67
C ALA A 241 -15.61 -13.20 -7.71
N TYR A 242 -14.86 -13.65 -6.70
CA TYR A 242 -14.09 -12.72 -5.85
C TYR A 242 -12.90 -12.11 -6.60
N PHE A 243 -12.24 -12.90 -7.44
CA PHE A 243 -11.09 -12.49 -8.24
C PHE A 243 -11.49 -11.68 -9.47
N ASP A 244 -12.74 -11.79 -9.92
CA ASP A 244 -13.28 -10.97 -11.00
C ASP A 244 -13.46 -9.49 -10.61
N ARG A 245 -13.42 -9.16 -9.31
CA ARG A 245 -13.43 -7.76 -8.84
C ARG A 245 -12.09 -7.10 -9.11
N HIS A 246 -12.09 -5.94 -9.77
CA HIS A 246 -10.87 -5.16 -10.05
C HIS A 246 -10.03 -4.83 -8.81
N GLU A 247 -10.67 -4.69 -7.63
CA GLU A 247 -9.99 -4.49 -6.35
C GLU A 247 -9.11 -5.69 -5.93
N ASN A 248 -9.50 -6.91 -6.33
CA ASN A 248 -8.89 -8.17 -5.95
C ASN A 248 -8.03 -8.77 -7.06
N SER A 249 -7.44 -7.93 -7.92
CA SER A 249 -6.44 -8.39 -8.88
C SER A 249 -5.32 -9.18 -8.19
N SER A 250 -4.70 -10.13 -8.89
CA SER A 250 -3.61 -10.94 -8.34
C SER A 250 -2.47 -10.08 -7.76
N SER A 251 -2.21 -8.92 -8.37
CA SER A 251 -1.21 -7.96 -7.93
C SER A 251 -1.60 -7.23 -6.63
N SER A 252 -2.88 -6.85 -6.47
CA SER A 252 -3.34 -6.21 -5.23
C SER A 252 -3.33 -7.20 -4.06
N ILE A 253 -3.76 -8.45 -4.28
CA ILE A 253 -3.72 -9.52 -3.26
C ILE A 253 -2.28 -9.81 -2.81
N PHE A 254 -1.34 -9.93 -3.75
CA PHE A 254 0.08 -10.09 -3.42
C PHE A 254 0.59 -8.91 -2.59
N THR A 255 0.24 -7.69 -2.98
CA THR A 255 0.61 -6.47 -2.25
C THR A 255 0.02 -6.47 -0.84
N HIS A 256 -1.23 -6.88 -0.66
CA HIS A 256 -1.84 -7.01 0.66
C HIS A 256 -1.16 -8.08 1.52
N LEU A 257 -0.83 -9.24 0.95
CA LEU A 257 -0.18 -10.33 1.69
C LEU A 257 1.25 -9.97 2.11
N SER A 258 1.98 -9.24 1.26
CA SER A 258 3.34 -8.81 1.55
C SER A 258 3.37 -7.59 2.47
N SER A 259 2.75 -6.49 2.05
CA SER A 259 2.81 -5.17 2.70
C SER A 259 2.03 -5.10 4.01
N ASN A 260 0.77 -5.55 4.04
CA ASN A 260 -0.04 -5.45 5.27
C ASN A 260 0.49 -6.37 6.37
N ALA A 261 1.03 -7.54 6.02
CA ALA A 261 1.68 -8.42 6.99
C ALA A 261 2.95 -7.78 7.59
N LEU A 262 3.77 -7.10 6.77
CA LEU A 262 4.91 -6.32 7.27
C LEU A 262 4.46 -5.17 8.16
N ALA A 263 3.38 -4.47 7.80
CA ALA A 263 2.83 -3.40 8.62
C ALA A 263 2.37 -3.92 10.00
N ILE A 264 1.68 -5.07 10.05
CA ILE A 264 1.25 -5.71 11.30
C ILE A 264 2.46 -6.15 12.15
N GLN A 265 3.50 -6.70 11.51
CA GLN A 265 4.75 -7.05 12.18
C GLN A 265 5.42 -5.83 12.83
N GLN A 266 5.44 -4.69 12.14
CA GLN A 266 6.03 -3.46 12.68
C GLN A 266 5.23 -2.91 13.87
N ILE A 267 3.90 -3.03 13.84
CA ILE A 267 3.03 -2.56 14.94
C ILE A 267 3.17 -3.46 16.16
N THR A 268 3.10 -4.78 15.99
CA THR A 268 3.06 -5.75 17.12
C THR A 268 4.45 -6.11 17.65
N GLY A 269 5.48 -5.97 16.81
CA GLY A 269 6.86 -6.27 17.17
C GLY A 269 7.52 -5.13 17.93
N ILE A 270 8.69 -4.70 17.45
CA ILE A 270 9.58 -3.76 18.15
C ILE A 270 8.86 -2.47 18.58
N ARG A 271 7.99 -1.88 17.75
CA ARG A 271 7.30 -0.62 18.10
C ARG A 271 6.36 -0.77 19.29
N LEU A 272 5.70 -1.91 19.46
CA LEU A 272 4.87 -2.17 20.63
C LEU A 272 5.72 -2.16 21.90
N GLY A 273 6.89 -2.81 21.85
CA GLY A 273 7.86 -2.80 22.95
C GLY A 273 8.31 -1.39 23.35
N LEU A 274 8.63 -0.54 22.36
CA LEU A 274 8.96 0.86 22.61
C LEU A 274 7.78 1.64 23.22
N LEU A 275 6.55 1.42 22.76
CA LEU A 275 5.37 2.09 23.32
C LEU A 275 5.10 1.67 24.77
N CYS A 276 5.24 0.38 25.09
CA CYS A 276 5.09 -0.11 26.46
C CYS A 276 6.17 0.50 27.37
N GLU A 277 7.40 0.58 26.89
CA GLU A 277 8.50 1.17 27.65
C GLU A 277 8.32 2.66 27.90
N THR A 278 7.97 3.45 26.87
CA THR A 278 7.73 4.88 27.06
C THR A 278 6.57 5.14 28.03
N PHE A 279 5.55 4.28 28.00
CA PHE A 279 4.46 4.34 28.97
C PHE A 279 4.94 4.06 30.40
N VAL A 280 5.74 3.00 30.61
CA VAL A 280 6.33 2.70 31.93
C VAL A 280 7.25 3.84 32.40
N MET A 281 8.08 4.38 31.50
CA MET A 281 8.96 5.49 31.80
C MET A 281 8.19 6.73 32.25
N ILE A 282 7.12 7.10 31.54
CA ILE A 282 6.25 8.23 31.91
C ILE A 282 5.58 7.98 33.27
N LEU A 283 5.06 6.76 33.51
CA LEU A 283 4.45 6.42 34.79
C LEU A 283 5.43 6.52 35.96
N LEU A 284 6.63 5.92 35.82
CA LEU A 284 7.65 5.96 36.87
C LEU A 284 8.15 7.39 37.10
N ALA A 285 8.33 8.18 36.04
CA ALA A 285 8.70 9.59 36.15
C ALA A 285 7.63 10.43 36.88
N LEU A 286 6.34 10.19 36.62
CA LEU A 286 5.25 10.86 37.33
C LEU A 286 5.20 10.47 38.81
N ILE A 287 5.44 9.19 39.14
CA ILE A 287 5.47 8.71 40.53
C ILE A 287 6.63 9.35 41.30
N LEU A 288 7.84 9.37 40.72
CA LEU A 288 8.98 10.02 41.36
C LEU A 288 8.76 11.53 41.51
N GLY A 289 8.30 12.20 40.44
CA GLY A 289 8.03 13.64 40.49
C GLY A 289 6.99 14.03 41.54
N ALA A 290 5.93 13.23 41.71
CA ALA A 290 4.92 13.45 42.76
C ALA A 290 5.47 13.21 44.18
N SER A 291 6.46 12.33 44.33
CA SER A 291 7.05 11.99 45.62
C SER A 291 7.97 13.10 46.15
N PHE A 292 8.69 13.81 45.29
CA PHE A 292 9.59 14.90 45.69
C PHE A 292 8.84 16.23 45.89
N ASN A 293 8.12 16.71 44.87
CA ASN A 293 7.41 17.98 44.95
C ASN A 293 6.19 18.03 44.04
N TRP A 294 5.01 18.09 44.65
CA TRP A 294 3.74 18.15 43.92
C TRP A 294 3.59 19.42 43.06
N GLN A 295 4.24 20.53 43.42
CA GLN A 295 4.17 21.79 42.64
C GLN A 295 4.92 21.66 41.30
N ILE A 296 6.12 21.07 41.31
CA ILE A 296 6.92 20.82 40.10
C ILE A 296 6.20 19.79 39.21
N MET A 297 5.59 18.78 39.82
CA MET A 297 4.77 17.78 39.14
C MET A 297 3.59 18.41 38.37
N LEU A 298 2.89 19.40 38.96
CA LEU A 298 1.78 20.09 38.28
C LEU A 298 2.24 20.87 37.05
N ILE A 299 3.41 21.50 37.10
CA ILE A 299 4.00 22.18 35.94
C ILE A 299 4.30 21.16 34.84
N LEU A 300 4.91 20.03 35.19
CA LEU A 300 5.22 18.96 34.24
C LEU A 300 3.94 18.37 33.61
N LEU A 301 2.87 18.19 34.39
CA LEU A 301 1.58 17.70 33.89
C LEU A 301 0.95 18.68 32.88
N ALA A 302 1.03 19.98 33.14
CA ALA A 302 0.49 21.00 32.24
C ALA A 302 1.19 20.98 30.87
N PHE A 303 2.53 20.93 30.84
CA PHE A 303 3.28 20.85 29.59
C PHE A 303 3.17 19.48 28.89
N LEU A 304 3.02 18.39 29.65
CA LEU A 304 2.70 17.08 29.09
C LEU A 304 1.36 17.10 28.36
N GLY A 305 0.36 17.83 28.88
CA GLY A 305 -0.91 18.06 28.20
C GLY A 305 -0.76 18.81 26.88
N VAL A 306 0.06 19.87 26.84
CA VAL A 306 0.38 20.61 25.61
C VAL A 306 1.06 19.69 24.58
N ALA A 307 2.05 18.90 25.01
CA ALA A 307 2.72 17.92 24.15
C ALA A 307 1.74 16.87 23.61
N PHE A 308 0.76 16.43 24.42
CA PHE A 308 -0.25 15.47 24.00
C PHE A 308 -1.21 16.05 22.94
N VAL A 309 -1.63 17.31 23.08
CA VAL A 309 -2.45 18.00 22.08
C VAL A 309 -1.66 18.18 20.77
N ALA A 310 -0.39 18.57 20.84
CA ALA A 310 0.47 18.69 19.66
C ALA A 310 0.66 17.32 18.97
N LEU A 311 0.85 16.25 19.74
CA LEU A 311 0.91 14.88 19.23
C LEU A 311 -0.40 14.45 18.57
N PHE A 312 -1.55 14.78 19.17
CA PHE A 312 -2.86 14.47 18.60
C PHE A 312 -3.05 15.15 17.23
N ILE A 313 -2.74 16.44 17.14
CA ILE A 313 -2.77 17.19 15.87
C ILE A 313 -1.83 16.54 14.85
N PHE A 314 -0.61 16.22 15.26
CA PHE A 314 0.37 15.57 14.39
C PHE A 314 -0.14 14.24 13.81
N VAL A 315 -0.71 13.37 14.66
CA VAL A 315 -1.24 12.06 14.25
C VAL A 315 -2.45 12.23 13.33
N GLU A 316 -3.41 13.10 13.67
CA GLU A 316 -4.63 13.29 12.88
C GLU A 316 -4.32 13.87 11.49
N VAL A 317 -3.46 14.90 11.43
CA VAL A 317 -3.04 15.52 10.17
C VAL A 317 -2.27 14.50 9.32
N LYS A 318 -1.33 13.74 9.92
CA LYS A 318 -0.56 12.72 9.20
C LYS A 318 -1.45 11.58 8.69
N SER A 319 -2.43 11.15 9.47
CA SER A 319 -3.41 10.12 9.08
C SER A 319 -4.26 10.58 7.90
N ARG A 320 -4.83 11.80 7.96
CA ARG A 320 -5.60 12.38 6.86
C ARG A 320 -4.77 12.57 5.60
N LEU A 321 -3.55 13.07 5.75
CA LEU A 321 -2.60 13.23 4.65
C LEU A 321 -2.28 11.88 4.00
N GLY A 322 -1.99 10.86 4.81
CA GLY A 322 -1.71 9.50 4.35
C GLY A 322 -2.85 8.91 3.53
N LYS A 323 -4.10 9.05 3.98
CA LYS A 323 -5.28 8.57 3.24
C LYS A 323 -5.42 9.24 1.87
N ARG A 324 -5.30 10.57 1.80
CA ARG A 324 -5.40 11.32 0.54
C ARG A 324 -4.26 11.00 -0.42
N CYS A 325 -3.04 10.87 0.12
CA CYS A 325 -1.85 10.51 -0.64
C CYS A 325 -2.00 9.10 -1.23
N SER A 326 -2.45 8.13 -0.44
CA SER A 326 -2.71 6.75 -0.89
C SER A 326 -3.64 6.74 -2.09
N VAL A 327 -4.79 7.41 -2.03
CA VAL A 327 -5.77 7.41 -3.15
C VAL A 327 -5.17 7.94 -4.46
N LEU A 328 -4.33 8.98 -4.40
CA LEU A 328 -3.67 9.53 -5.60
C LEU A 328 -2.60 8.58 -6.15
N THR A 329 -1.81 7.97 -5.27
CA THR A 329 -0.78 6.99 -5.63
C THR A 329 -1.40 5.71 -6.17
N ASP A 330 -2.50 5.24 -5.61
CA ASP A 330 -3.23 4.05 -6.05
C ASP A 330 -3.77 4.26 -7.48
N ARG A 331 -4.31 5.44 -7.79
CA ARG A 331 -4.71 5.81 -9.17
C ARG A 331 -3.53 5.82 -10.14
N ALA A 332 -2.38 6.33 -9.73
CA ALA A 332 -1.18 6.33 -10.55
C ALA A 332 -0.68 4.91 -10.82
N ASN A 333 -0.71 4.03 -9.80
CA ASN A 333 -0.34 2.62 -9.92
C ASN A 333 -1.29 1.85 -10.85
N LEU A 334 -2.60 2.11 -10.77
CA LEU A 334 -3.59 1.53 -11.68
C LEU A 334 -3.31 1.93 -13.13
N LEU A 335 -3.12 3.22 -13.40
CA LEU A 335 -2.78 3.73 -14.73
C LEU A 335 -1.50 3.08 -15.27
N SER A 336 -0.46 2.99 -14.42
CA SER A 336 0.79 2.36 -14.80
C SER A 336 0.61 0.88 -15.11
N SER A 337 -0.24 0.16 -14.37
CA SER A 337 -0.49 -1.26 -14.61
C SER A 337 -1.23 -1.47 -15.95
N GLU A 338 -2.26 -0.68 -16.23
CA GLU A 338 -3.01 -0.73 -17.49
C GLU A 338 -2.12 -0.50 -18.72
N VAL A 339 -1.19 0.46 -18.62
CA VAL A 339 -0.22 0.78 -19.68
C VAL A 339 0.81 -0.33 -19.87
N ILE A 340 1.28 -0.97 -18.79
CA ILE A 340 2.25 -2.07 -18.87
C ILE A 340 1.59 -3.31 -19.49
N ASP A 341 0.37 -3.65 -19.04
CA ASP A 341 -0.39 -4.79 -19.56
C ASP A 341 -0.68 -4.63 -21.06
N ASN A 342 -0.96 -3.41 -21.51
CA ASN A 342 -1.27 -3.08 -22.91
C ASN A 342 -0.11 -2.41 -23.65
N MET A 343 1.15 -2.60 -23.22
CA MET A 343 2.31 -1.89 -23.76
C MET A 343 2.44 -2.00 -25.28
N ARG A 344 2.12 -3.17 -25.85
CA ARG A 344 2.14 -3.38 -27.30
C ARG A 344 1.16 -2.45 -28.03
N THR A 345 -0.05 -2.29 -27.52
CA THR A 345 -1.09 -1.43 -28.09
C THR A 345 -0.72 0.04 -27.96
N VAL A 346 -0.19 0.44 -26.79
CA VAL A 346 0.28 1.82 -26.56
C VAL A 346 1.39 2.19 -27.55
N LYS A 347 2.35 1.29 -27.77
CA LYS A 347 3.43 1.45 -28.76
C LYS A 347 2.92 1.52 -30.19
N GLN A 348 1.92 0.73 -30.53
CA GLN A 348 1.30 0.74 -31.87
C GLN A 348 0.56 2.05 -32.15
N LEU A 349 -0.05 2.65 -31.12
CA LEU A 349 -0.77 3.91 -31.23
C LEU A 349 0.13 5.15 -31.04
N ALA A 350 1.39 4.97 -30.63
CA ALA A 350 2.35 6.04 -30.35
C ALA A 350 1.83 7.10 -29.35
N ILE A 351 1.09 6.66 -28.34
CA ILE A 351 0.44 7.51 -27.31
C ILE A 351 1.15 7.46 -25.95
N GLU A 352 2.42 7.06 -25.88
CA GLU A 352 3.16 6.94 -24.62
C GLU A 352 3.26 8.28 -23.89
N THR A 353 3.44 9.38 -24.63
CA THR A 353 3.60 10.72 -24.08
C THR A 353 2.35 11.20 -23.34
N MET A 354 1.16 10.83 -23.82
CA MET A 354 -0.12 11.13 -23.17
C MET A 354 -0.20 10.47 -21.79
N PHE A 355 0.09 9.17 -21.73
CA PHE A 355 0.07 8.43 -20.46
C PHE A 355 1.16 8.90 -19.49
N LEU A 356 2.35 9.25 -19.99
CA LEU A 356 3.41 9.83 -19.18
C LEU A 356 3.00 11.17 -18.55
N GLN A 357 2.34 12.04 -19.31
CA GLN A 357 1.82 13.32 -18.80
C GLN A 357 0.76 13.09 -17.72
N GLN A 358 -0.19 12.18 -17.95
CA GLN A 358 -1.24 11.88 -16.98
C GLN A 358 -0.69 11.28 -15.68
N TYR A 359 0.28 10.37 -15.78
CA TYR A 359 0.97 9.79 -14.64
C TYR A 359 1.76 10.86 -13.85
N SER A 360 2.48 11.73 -14.57
CA SER A 360 3.21 12.86 -13.97
C SER A 360 2.29 13.80 -13.21
N GLU A 361 1.11 14.13 -13.76
CA GLU A 361 0.13 14.99 -13.09
C GLU A 361 -0.38 14.38 -11.77
N LEU A 362 -0.65 13.07 -11.74
CA LEU A 362 -1.09 12.37 -10.53
C LEU A 362 -0.02 12.38 -9.44
N ILE A 363 1.24 12.11 -9.81
CA ILE A 363 2.37 12.18 -8.87
C ILE A 363 2.57 13.62 -8.39
N TRP A 364 2.51 14.60 -9.28
CA TRP A 364 2.73 16.00 -8.93
C TRP A 364 1.67 16.52 -7.97
N LYS A 365 0.40 16.13 -8.15
CA LYS A 365 -0.68 16.39 -7.19
C LYS A 365 -0.39 15.79 -5.81
N SER A 366 0.08 14.54 -5.76
CA SER A 366 0.47 13.88 -4.51
C SER A 366 1.64 14.61 -3.82
N PHE A 367 2.66 14.99 -4.60
CA PHE A 367 3.80 15.75 -4.12
C PHE A 367 3.41 17.11 -3.53
N LYS A 368 2.59 17.91 -4.25
CA LYS A 368 2.14 19.22 -3.77
C LYS A 368 1.27 19.11 -2.51
N LEU A 369 0.47 18.06 -2.41
CA LEU A 369 -0.31 17.76 -1.21
C LEU A 369 0.62 17.51 -0.01
N VAL A 370 1.65 16.67 -0.15
CA VAL A 370 2.64 16.45 0.91
C VAL A 370 3.38 17.74 1.26
N GLN A 371 3.79 18.52 0.26
CA GLN A 371 4.50 19.78 0.46
C GLN A 371 3.66 20.82 1.21
N ASN A 372 2.36 20.95 0.91
CA ASN A 372 1.49 21.92 1.59
C ASN A 372 1.25 21.56 3.06
N TYR A 373 1.19 20.27 3.40
CA TYR A 373 0.97 19.81 4.77
C TYR A 373 2.26 19.60 5.56
N SER A 374 3.43 19.59 4.90
CA SER A 374 4.73 19.38 5.55
C SER A 374 5.03 20.46 6.59
N ILE A 375 4.65 21.72 6.32
CA ILE A 375 4.83 22.84 7.25
C ILE A 375 4.01 22.63 8.52
N ILE A 376 2.75 22.20 8.38
CA ILE A 376 1.86 21.95 9.53
C ILE A 376 2.39 20.78 10.37
N LEU A 377 2.85 19.71 9.71
CA LEU A 377 3.46 18.57 10.40
C LEU A 377 4.77 18.94 11.09
N ALA A 378 5.61 19.75 10.44
CA ALA A 378 6.85 20.25 11.01
C ALA A 378 6.57 21.12 12.24
N LEU A 379 5.60 22.04 12.15
CA LEU A 379 5.21 22.91 13.26
C LEU A 379 4.64 22.13 14.45
N ALA A 380 3.79 21.12 14.20
CA ALA A 380 3.29 20.25 15.26
C ALA A 380 4.44 19.45 15.92
N TYR A 381 5.39 18.95 15.12
CA TYR A 381 6.54 18.19 15.63
C TYR A 381 7.50 19.06 16.44
N THR A 382 7.84 20.26 15.95
CA THR A 382 8.73 21.17 16.69
C THR A 382 8.09 21.65 17.97
N THR A 383 6.77 21.88 18.00
CA THR A 383 6.05 22.26 19.22
C THR A 383 6.22 21.23 20.34
N ILE A 384 6.26 19.93 20.02
CA ILE A 384 6.51 18.87 21.02
C ILE A 384 7.90 19.05 21.65
N TRP A 385 8.95 19.19 20.83
CA TRP A 385 10.31 19.35 21.33
C TRP A 385 10.53 20.67 22.07
N THR A 386 9.98 21.76 21.56
CA THR A 386 10.06 23.07 22.19
C THR A 386 9.33 23.08 23.54
N SER A 387 8.18 22.39 23.64
CA SER A 387 7.47 22.26 24.92
C SER A 387 8.31 21.54 25.97
N ALA A 388 9.07 20.51 25.59
CA ALA A 388 9.99 19.80 26.49
C ALA A 388 11.12 20.73 26.98
N SER A 389 11.74 21.50 26.08
CA SER A 389 12.79 22.46 26.46
C SER A 389 12.27 23.57 27.38
N PHE A 390 11.07 24.10 27.13
CA PHE A 390 10.44 25.08 28.03
C PHE A 390 10.11 24.50 29.40
N THR A 391 9.67 23.24 29.44
CA THR A 391 9.41 22.53 30.70
C THR A 391 10.68 22.49 31.54
N ILE A 392 11.81 22.11 30.94
CA ILE A 392 13.11 22.09 31.62
C ILE A 392 13.46 23.49 32.16
N ALA A 393 13.35 24.54 31.33
CA ALA A 393 13.69 25.90 31.74
C ALA A 393 12.83 26.42 32.92
N ILE A 394 11.52 26.16 32.88
CA ILE A 394 10.58 26.60 33.94
C ILE A 394 10.82 25.80 35.22
N ILE A 395 11.11 24.50 35.12
CA ILE A 395 11.46 23.67 36.28
C ILE A 395 12.71 24.25 36.95
N TYR A 396 13.79 24.49 36.20
CA TYR A 396 15.01 25.08 36.78
C TYR A 396 14.75 26.44 37.43
N TRP A 397 14.02 27.33 36.76
CA TRP A 397 13.68 28.64 37.32
C TRP A 397 12.87 28.52 38.62
N ARG A 398 11.87 27.64 38.66
CA ARG A 398 11.04 27.44 39.85
C ARG A 398 11.82 26.79 40.99
N VAL A 399 12.70 25.84 40.67
CA VAL A 399 13.54 25.16 41.67
C VAL A 399 14.49 26.15 42.34
N VAL A 400 15.11 27.07 41.58
CA VAL A 400 15.98 28.11 42.16
C VAL A 400 15.23 28.97 43.20
N ILE A 401 14.01 29.41 42.88
CA ILE A 401 13.18 30.20 43.82
C ILE A 401 12.84 29.39 45.07
N LEU A 402 12.49 28.11 44.93
CA LEU A 402 12.17 27.25 46.06
C LEU A 402 13.38 26.99 46.99
N VAL A 403 14.59 26.98 46.43
CA VAL A 403 15.84 26.90 47.18
C VAL A 403 16.11 28.21 47.93
N GLU A 404 15.89 29.37 47.29
CA GLU A 404 16.03 30.69 47.93
C GLU A 404 15.04 30.89 49.09
N ASP A 405 13.81 30.41 48.95
CA ASP A 405 12.77 30.45 49.98
C ASP A 405 13.04 29.48 51.16
N GLY A 406 14.12 28.69 51.10
CA GLY A 406 14.54 27.76 52.15
C GLY A 406 13.63 26.53 52.33
N GLN A 407 12.69 26.31 51.41
CA GLN A 407 11.77 25.16 51.43
C GLN A 407 12.37 23.91 50.79
N PHE A 408 13.53 24.04 50.13
CA PHE A 408 14.15 22.99 49.34
C PHE A 408 15.66 22.87 49.64
N LYS A 409 16.14 21.65 49.86
CA LYS A 409 17.59 21.40 49.94
C LYS A 409 18.17 21.41 48.52
N SER A 410 19.38 21.97 48.36
CA SER A 410 20.11 21.95 47.08
C SER A 410 20.39 20.53 46.57
N GLU A 411 20.34 19.53 47.45
CA GLU A 411 20.49 18.11 47.15
C GLU A 411 19.30 17.53 46.37
N GLU A 412 18.08 17.98 46.67
CA GLU A 412 16.84 17.50 46.04
C GLU A 412 16.57 18.17 44.68
N MET A 413 17.38 19.16 44.30
CA MET A 413 17.24 19.90 43.03
C MET A 413 17.70 19.10 41.80
N ILE A 414 18.61 18.14 41.98
CA ILE A 414 19.21 17.35 40.89
C ILE A 414 18.48 16.01 40.71
N MET A 415 17.85 15.49 41.77
CA MET A 415 16.98 14.30 41.73
C MET A 415 15.59 14.63 41.17
#